data_AF-A0A6B0UYV5-F1
#
_entry.id   AF-A0A6B0UYV5-F1
#
_cell.length_a   1.000
_cell.length_b   1.000
_cell.length_c   1.000
_cell.angle_alpha   90.00
_cell.angle_beta   90.00
_cell.angle_gamma   90.00
#
_symmetry.space_group_name_H-M   'P 1'
#
loop_
_entity.id
_entity.type
_entity.pdbx_description
1 polymer ?
#
loop_
_entity_poly.entity_id
_entity_poly.type
_entity_poly.pdbx_seq_one_letter_code
_entity_poly.pdbx_strand_id
1 'polypeptide(L)'
;SLHCSQLLGQTQAGELICDGDFPNATEVMMKLPKTYILQSAFNVETLNCAIQVFYNRTYRSEMYKMYNLIYVYNTGRHQGQALYVRGFDNYTIILDTRPETYFPPKRSLQILYSDKESCMVTKNPNSHFPKNACSLLVTEETFYDHRMKCTEAFRRHCGEPARNYTDISQCLKHTDYN
;
A
#
# COMPACT_ATOMS: atom_id res chain seq x y z
N SER A 1 14.35 15.48 -11.45
CA SER A 1 14.00 16.46 -10.42
C SER A 1 12.63 16.11 -9.86
N LEU A 2 12.48 15.97 -8.54
CA LEU A 2 11.14 15.99 -7.92
C LEU A 2 10.67 17.44 -7.90
N HIS A 3 9.42 17.69 -8.30
CA HIS A 3 8.79 18.99 -8.16
C HIS A 3 8.06 18.99 -6.81
N CYS A 4 8.46 19.87 -5.89
CA CYS A 4 7.86 19.98 -4.57
C CYS A 4 7.55 21.43 -4.22
N SER A 5 6.41 21.65 -3.58
CA SER A 5 5.91 22.93 -3.10
C SER A 5 5.77 22.91 -1.59
N GLN A 6 6.05 24.03 -0.94
CA GLN A 6 5.92 24.19 0.51
C GLN A 6 4.62 24.93 0.84
N LEU A 7 3.71 24.31 1.59
CA LEU A 7 2.52 25.00 2.10
C LEU A 7 2.87 25.76 3.38
N LEU A 8 2.76 27.10 3.33
CA LEU A 8 2.93 27.96 4.50
C LEU A 8 1.56 28.12 5.20
N GLY A 9 1.26 27.22 6.15
CA GLY A 9 0.09 27.28 7.02
C GLY A 9 0.48 27.31 8.50
N GLN A 10 -0.22 28.12 9.30
CA GLN A 10 0.07 28.46 10.69
C GLN A 10 0.03 27.27 11.67
N THR A 11 1.07 26.44 11.72
CA THR A 11 1.63 25.78 12.91
C THR A 11 2.81 24.90 12.48
N GLN A 12 4.00 25.17 13.05
CA GLN A 12 5.25 24.40 13.08
C GLN A 12 5.56 23.43 11.92
N ALA A 13 6.55 23.83 11.11
CA ALA A 13 7.14 23.14 9.95
C ALA A 13 6.17 22.94 8.77
N GLY A 14 6.30 23.81 7.75
CA GLY A 14 5.54 23.68 6.51
C GLY A 14 5.78 22.32 5.86
N GLU A 15 4.71 21.54 5.69
CA GLU A 15 4.75 20.20 5.10
C GLU A 15 5.14 20.33 3.62
N LEU A 16 6.24 19.68 3.24
CA LEU A 16 6.73 19.65 1.86
C LEU A 16 5.88 18.66 1.06
N ILE A 17 5.05 19.17 0.15
CA ILE A 17 4.23 18.35 -0.74
C ILE A 17 4.91 18.29 -2.11
N CYS A 18 5.11 17.08 -2.61
CA CYS A 18 5.73 16.78 -3.89
C CYS A 18 4.74 16.18 -4.88
N ASP A 19 5.05 16.28 -6.17
CA ASP A 19 4.34 15.57 -7.22
C ASP A 19 4.22 14.08 -6.89
N GLY A 20 3.02 13.54 -7.05
CA GLY A 20 2.73 12.14 -6.73
C GLY A 20 2.27 11.91 -5.29
N ASP A 21 2.36 12.91 -4.41
CA ASP A 21 1.79 12.82 -3.06
C ASP A 21 0.27 12.87 -3.06
N PHE A 22 -0.30 12.17 -2.08
CA PHE A 22 -1.74 12.11 -1.84
C PHE A 22 -2.54 11.93 -3.15
N PRO A 23 -2.17 10.96 -4.01
CA PRO A 23 -2.76 10.81 -5.33
C PRO A 23 -4.21 10.33 -5.22
N ASN A 24 -4.98 10.49 -6.29
CA ASN A 24 -6.31 9.90 -6.40
C ASN A 24 -6.23 8.36 -6.22
N ALA A 25 -6.81 7.84 -5.14
CA ALA A 25 -6.67 6.43 -4.79
C ALA A 25 -7.35 5.48 -5.79
N THR A 26 -8.45 5.91 -6.42
CA THR A 26 -9.13 5.13 -7.46
C THR A 26 -8.21 4.90 -8.65
N GLU A 27 -7.49 5.92 -9.10
CA GLU A 27 -6.56 5.83 -10.23
C GLU A 27 -5.38 4.91 -9.92
N VAL A 28 -4.77 5.07 -8.73
CA VAL A 28 -3.63 4.24 -8.30
C VAL A 28 -4.03 2.77 -8.23
N MET A 29 -5.18 2.47 -7.61
CA MET A 29 -5.69 1.11 -7.49
C MET A 29 -5.88 0.42 -8.85
N MET A 30 -6.34 1.16 -9.87
CA MET A 30 -6.52 0.61 -11.22
C MET A 30 -5.20 0.37 -11.95
N LYS A 31 -4.21 1.26 -11.75
CA LYS A 31 -2.92 1.20 -12.44
C LYS A 31 -1.91 0.26 -11.78
N LEU A 32 -2.00 0.09 -10.47
CA LEU A 32 -1.12 -0.76 -9.67
C LEU A 32 -1.91 -1.88 -8.96
N PRO A 33 -2.57 -2.80 -9.71
CA PRO A 33 -3.42 -3.83 -9.11
C PRO A 33 -2.64 -4.89 -8.36
N LYS A 34 -1.33 -5.07 -8.63
CA LYS A 34 -0.47 -6.03 -7.94
C LYS A 34 0.89 -5.40 -7.69
N THR A 35 1.30 -5.39 -6.43
CA THR A 35 2.60 -4.85 -6.00
C THR A 35 3.16 -5.65 -4.83
N TYR A 36 4.46 -5.51 -4.58
CA TYR A 36 5.21 -6.25 -3.57
C TYR A 36 5.87 -5.26 -2.62
N ILE A 37 5.89 -5.56 -1.32
CA ILE A 37 6.56 -4.70 -0.34
C ILE A 37 8.08 -4.75 -0.58
N LEU A 38 8.66 -3.59 -0.89
CA LEU A 38 10.11 -3.36 -0.98
C LEU A 38 10.67 -2.84 0.34
N GLN A 39 9.95 -1.95 1.02
CA GLN A 39 10.37 -1.37 2.31
C GLN A 39 9.20 -1.29 3.29
N SER A 40 9.49 -1.41 4.58
CA SER A 40 8.50 -1.28 5.66
C SER A 40 9.07 -0.50 6.84
N ALA A 41 8.22 0.35 7.43
CA ALA A 41 8.50 1.04 8.69
C ALA A 41 8.31 0.13 9.93
N PHE A 42 7.90 -1.13 9.72
CA PHE A 42 7.78 -2.16 10.73
C PHE A 42 8.57 -3.41 10.33
N ASN A 43 9.38 -3.93 11.24
CA ASN A 43 10.17 -5.14 11.00
C ASN A 43 9.42 -6.38 11.52
N VAL A 44 9.23 -7.36 10.64
CA VAL A 44 8.74 -8.71 10.99
C VAL A 44 9.80 -9.69 10.52
N GLU A 45 10.60 -10.21 11.47
CA GLU A 45 11.77 -11.03 11.16
C GLU A 45 11.45 -12.30 10.36
N THR A 46 10.28 -12.88 10.59
CA THR A 46 9.83 -14.13 9.94
C THR A 46 9.22 -13.90 8.56
N LEU A 47 9.05 -12.66 8.13
CA LEU A 47 8.40 -12.31 6.86
C LEU A 47 9.43 -12.30 5.73
N ASN A 48 9.24 -13.17 4.73
CA ASN A 48 10.10 -13.22 3.55
C ASN A 48 9.74 -12.13 2.55
N CYS A 49 8.45 -12.00 2.24
CA CYS A 49 7.93 -11.03 1.30
C CYS A 49 6.43 -10.82 1.55
N ALA A 50 5.86 -9.77 0.96
CA ALA A 50 4.43 -9.52 1.03
C ALA A 50 3.91 -8.92 -0.28
N ILE A 51 2.64 -9.16 -0.56
CA ILE A 51 1.99 -8.84 -1.83
C ILE A 51 0.71 -8.10 -1.53
N GLN A 52 0.56 -6.93 -2.13
CA GLN A 52 -0.70 -6.21 -2.17
C GLN A 52 -1.38 -6.47 -3.51
N VAL A 53 -2.65 -6.89 -3.45
CA VAL A 53 -3.48 -7.10 -4.64
C VAL A 53 -4.81 -6.35 -4.53
N PHE A 54 -5.22 -5.79 -5.65
CA PHE A 54 -6.57 -5.31 -5.92
C PHE A 54 -7.16 -6.17 -7.04
N TYR A 55 -8.37 -6.67 -6.83
CA TYR A 55 -9.03 -7.56 -7.77
C TYR A 55 -10.54 -7.43 -7.70
N ASN A 56 -11.24 -7.97 -8.70
CA ASN A 56 -12.69 -8.06 -8.68
C ASN A 56 -13.11 -9.47 -8.29
N ARG A 57 -14.11 -9.57 -7.40
CA ARG A 57 -14.74 -10.82 -7.02
C ARG A 57 -16.23 -10.74 -7.29
N THR A 58 -16.73 -11.70 -8.07
CA THR A 58 -18.17 -11.87 -8.25
C THR A 58 -18.72 -12.70 -7.09
N TYR A 59 -19.72 -12.18 -6.38
CA TYR A 59 -20.48 -12.95 -5.40
C TYR A 59 -21.97 -12.78 -5.70
N ARG A 60 -22.66 -13.91 -5.91
CA ARG A 60 -24.00 -13.94 -6.53
C ARG A 60 -23.98 -13.26 -7.91
N SER A 61 -24.63 -12.11 -8.04
CA SER A 61 -24.77 -11.35 -9.28
C SER A 61 -24.09 -9.97 -9.23
N GLU A 62 -23.38 -9.69 -8.13
CA GLU A 62 -22.70 -8.42 -7.91
C GLU A 62 -21.18 -8.62 -8.00
N MET A 63 -20.51 -7.63 -8.58
CA MET A 63 -19.05 -7.57 -8.67
C MET A 63 -18.53 -6.61 -7.61
N TYR A 64 -17.66 -7.12 -6.74
CA TYR A 64 -17.05 -6.35 -5.67
C TYR A 64 -15.57 -6.13 -5.95
N LYS A 65 -15.11 -4.91 -5.68
CA LYS A 65 -13.68 -4.60 -5.66
C LYS A 65 -13.11 -5.06 -4.32
N MET A 66 -12.01 -5.78 -4.38
CA MET A 66 -11.34 -6.38 -3.24
C MET A 66 -9.93 -5.85 -3.11
N TYR A 67 -9.45 -5.82 -1.88
CA TYR A 67 -8.08 -5.54 -1.49
C TYR A 67 -7.58 -6.71 -0.64
N ASN A 68 -6.35 -7.14 -0.83
CA ASN A 68 -5.70 -8.07 0.07
C ASN A 68 -4.23 -7.73 0.22
N LEU A 69 -3.71 -7.85 1.44
CA LEU A 69 -2.28 -7.79 1.74
C LEU A 69 -1.87 -9.13 2.31
N ILE A 70 -1.01 -9.83 1.57
CA ILE A 70 -0.69 -11.23 1.79
C ILE A 70 0.76 -11.33 2.21
N TYR A 71 0.98 -11.79 3.43
CA TYR A 71 2.29 -12.01 4.04
C TYR A 71 2.75 -13.44 3.78
N VAL A 72 3.97 -13.62 3.27
CA VAL A 72 4.58 -14.94 3.04
C VAL A 72 5.77 -15.11 3.99
N TYR A 73 5.67 -16.06 4.91
CA TYR A 73 6.65 -16.27 5.96
C TYR A 73 7.74 -17.27 5.54
N ASN A 74 8.87 -17.24 6.24
CA ASN A 74 10.01 -18.14 6.01
C ASN A 74 9.67 -19.64 6.18
N THR A 75 8.59 -19.96 6.89
CA THR A 75 8.03 -21.32 7.02
C THR A 75 7.29 -21.81 5.76
N GLY A 76 7.10 -20.96 4.75
CA GLY A 76 6.24 -21.22 3.60
C GLY A 76 4.75 -21.01 3.87
N ARG A 77 4.35 -20.73 5.12
CA ARG A 77 2.99 -20.30 5.45
C ARG A 77 2.73 -18.92 4.87
N HIS A 78 1.50 -18.66 4.47
CA HIS A 78 1.05 -17.34 4.07
C HIS A 78 -0.22 -16.93 4.83
N GLN A 79 -0.41 -15.63 5.01
CA GLN A 79 -1.58 -15.06 5.66
C GLN A 79 -2.02 -13.81 4.90
N GLY A 80 -3.29 -13.76 4.51
CA GLY A 80 -3.92 -12.57 3.97
C GLY A 80 -5.22 -12.26 4.71
N GLN A 81 -5.70 -11.03 4.54
CA GLN A 81 -7.04 -10.65 4.95
C GLN A 81 -7.68 -9.89 3.80
N ALA A 82 -8.45 -10.60 2.97
CA ALA A 82 -9.21 -9.99 1.90
C ALA A 82 -10.30 -9.08 2.50
N LEU A 83 -10.38 -7.85 1.98
CA LEU A 83 -11.30 -6.80 2.39
C LEU A 83 -12.04 -6.27 1.16
N TYR A 84 -13.30 -5.90 1.34
CA TYR A 84 -14.07 -5.18 0.36
C TYR A 84 -13.61 -3.72 0.30
N VAL A 85 -13.42 -3.20 -0.90
CA VAL A 85 -13.27 -1.77 -1.16
C VAL A 85 -14.66 -1.15 -1.22
N ARG A 86 -15.03 -0.41 -0.18
CA ARG A 86 -16.37 0.19 -0.04
C ARG A 86 -16.48 1.59 -0.62
N GLY A 87 -15.36 2.25 -0.88
CA GLY A 87 -15.32 3.61 -1.40
C GLY A 87 -13.94 4.23 -1.29
N PHE A 88 -13.88 5.52 -1.61
CA PHE A 88 -12.66 6.31 -1.62
C PHE A 88 -12.94 7.68 -1.01
N ASP A 89 -11.95 8.19 -0.29
CA ASP A 89 -11.91 9.57 0.20
C ASP A 89 -10.53 10.16 -0.16
N ASN A 90 -10.48 10.85 -1.30
CA ASN A 90 -9.25 11.37 -1.91
C ASN A 90 -8.16 10.29 -2.10
N TYR A 91 -7.11 10.33 -1.28
CA TYR A 91 -5.98 9.38 -1.28
C TYR A 91 -6.20 8.18 -0.34
N THR A 92 -7.36 8.09 0.29
CA THR A 92 -7.74 7.03 1.23
C THR A 92 -8.70 6.04 0.56
N ILE A 93 -8.41 4.76 0.70
CA ILE A 93 -9.29 3.64 0.36
C ILE A 93 -10.06 3.24 1.61
N ILE A 94 -11.39 3.15 1.52
CA ILE A 94 -12.26 2.69 2.60
C ILE A 94 -12.44 1.17 2.48
N LEU A 95 -12.09 0.43 3.53
CA LEU A 95 -12.01 -1.02 3.54
C LEU A 95 -12.87 -1.66 4.64
N ASP A 96 -13.41 -2.86 4.39
CA ASP A 96 -14.15 -3.62 5.40
C ASP A 96 -14.19 -5.14 5.13
N THR A 97 -14.59 -5.96 6.10
CA THR A 97 -14.76 -7.42 5.91
C THR A 97 -16.05 -7.78 5.19
N ARG A 98 -16.94 -6.83 4.95
CA ARG A 98 -18.23 -7.04 4.27
C ARG A 98 -18.55 -5.90 3.31
N PRO A 99 -19.35 -6.15 2.25
CA PRO A 99 -19.66 -5.13 1.25
C PRO A 99 -20.74 -4.13 1.71
N GLU A 100 -21.56 -4.47 2.71
CA GLU A 100 -22.74 -3.68 3.06
C GLU A 100 -22.38 -2.29 3.58
N THR A 101 -23.05 -1.26 3.05
CA THR A 101 -22.71 0.13 3.35
C THR A 101 -23.35 0.68 4.63
N TYR A 102 -24.30 -0.05 5.21
CA TYR A 102 -25.09 0.38 6.38
C TYR A 102 -24.25 0.61 7.63
N PHE A 103 -23.19 -0.17 7.84
CA PHE A 103 -22.31 -0.03 9.00
C PHE A 103 -21.16 0.93 8.71
N PRO A 104 -20.74 1.78 9.66
CA PRO A 104 -19.57 2.63 9.46
C PRO A 104 -18.33 1.77 9.20
N PRO A 105 -17.50 2.12 8.20
CA PRO A 105 -16.30 1.35 7.88
C PRO A 105 -15.30 1.43 9.04
N LYS A 106 -14.60 0.33 9.28
CA LYS A 106 -13.62 0.23 10.39
C LYS A 106 -12.18 0.33 9.95
N ARG A 107 -11.91 0.26 8.64
CA ARG A 107 -10.56 0.19 8.10
C ARG A 107 -10.39 1.14 6.94
N SER A 108 -9.16 1.58 6.78
CA SER A 108 -8.72 2.44 5.70
C SER A 108 -7.28 2.13 5.33
N LEU A 109 -6.93 2.44 4.08
CA LEU A 109 -5.57 2.41 3.58
C LEU A 109 -5.30 3.75 2.90
N GLN A 110 -4.30 4.47 3.36
CA GLN A 110 -3.87 5.74 2.76
C GLN A 110 -2.78 5.45 1.73
N ILE A 111 -2.91 6.03 0.54
CA ILE A 111 -1.84 6.07 -0.48
C ILE A 111 -1.17 7.42 -0.34
N LEU A 112 0.01 7.45 0.27
CA LEU A 112 0.71 8.69 0.61
C LEU A 112 1.49 9.24 -0.59
N TYR A 113 1.96 8.35 -1.46
CA TYR A 113 2.62 8.68 -2.71
C TYR A 113 2.38 7.59 -3.75
N SER A 114 2.32 7.94 -5.03
CA SER A 114 2.46 6.99 -6.13
C SER A 114 2.89 7.71 -7.41
N ASP A 115 3.77 7.07 -8.19
CA ASP A 115 4.02 7.48 -9.57
C ASP A 115 2.97 6.93 -10.56
N LYS A 116 2.02 6.13 -10.05
CA LYS A 116 0.93 5.48 -10.78
C LYS A 116 1.39 4.51 -11.87
N GLU A 117 2.64 4.10 -11.85
CA GLU A 117 3.24 3.24 -12.89
C GLU A 117 4.01 2.08 -12.28
N SER A 118 4.85 2.36 -11.28
CA SER A 118 5.77 1.37 -10.72
C SER A 118 5.68 1.22 -9.21
N CYS A 119 5.22 2.23 -8.48
CA CYS A 119 5.30 2.20 -7.02
C CYS A 119 4.21 2.99 -6.32
N MET A 120 4.00 2.64 -5.05
CA MET A 120 3.20 3.43 -4.13
C MET A 120 3.71 3.29 -2.70
N VAL A 121 3.54 4.35 -1.91
CA VAL A 121 3.73 4.34 -0.47
C VAL A 121 2.37 4.29 0.17
N THR A 122 2.13 3.30 1.04
CA THR A 122 0.85 3.14 1.73
C THR A 122 1.02 3.20 3.24
N LYS A 123 -0.04 3.62 3.93
CA LYS A 123 -0.12 3.62 5.40
C LYS A 123 -1.46 3.08 5.86
N ASN A 124 -1.44 2.20 6.85
CA ASN A 124 -2.63 1.69 7.52
C ASN A 124 -2.81 2.43 8.87
N PRO A 125 -3.64 3.48 8.93
CA PRO A 125 -3.85 4.23 10.16
C PRO A 125 -4.66 3.46 11.22
N ASN A 126 -5.30 2.34 10.84
CA ASN A 126 -6.08 1.50 11.76
C ASN A 126 -5.27 0.32 12.31
N SER A 127 -3.96 0.24 12.05
CA SER A 127 -3.08 -0.75 12.66
C SER A 127 -2.95 -0.52 14.18
N HIS A 128 -2.62 -1.57 14.93
CA HIS A 128 -2.22 -1.46 16.34
C HIS A 128 -0.98 -0.55 16.53
N PHE A 129 -0.14 -0.42 15.50
CA PHE A 129 1.03 0.46 15.48
C PHE A 129 0.95 1.44 14.30
N PRO A 130 0.06 2.44 14.35
CA PRO A 130 -0.28 3.27 13.18
C PRO A 130 0.89 4.15 12.70
N LYS A 131 1.86 4.46 13.58
CA LYS A 131 3.09 5.17 13.19
C LYS A 131 4.03 4.30 12.33
N ASN A 132 3.98 2.97 12.51
CA ASN A 132 4.93 2.04 11.89
C ASN A 132 4.28 1.21 10.77
N ALA A 133 2.96 1.30 10.59
CA ALA A 133 2.24 0.58 9.55
C ALA A 133 2.30 1.33 8.20
N CYS A 134 3.52 1.59 7.72
CA CYS A 134 3.77 2.18 6.41
C CYS A 134 4.68 1.27 5.56
N SER A 135 4.41 1.20 4.26
CA SER A 135 5.14 0.35 3.33
C SER A 135 5.37 1.05 1.99
N LEU A 136 6.56 0.85 1.41
CA LEU A 136 6.82 1.09 0.00
C LEU A 136 6.53 -0.20 -0.75
N LEU A 137 5.62 -0.12 -1.72
CA LEU A 137 5.28 -1.22 -2.62
C LEU A 137 5.68 -0.88 -4.05
N VAL A 138 6.12 -1.89 -4.78
CA VAL A 138 6.61 -1.77 -6.16
C VAL A 138 6.07 -2.89 -7.04
N THR A 139 6.07 -2.71 -8.36
CA THR A 139 5.74 -3.79 -9.29
C THR A 139 6.84 -4.85 -9.35
N GLU A 140 6.56 -5.98 -9.99
CA GLU A 140 7.55 -7.05 -10.17
C GLU A 140 8.77 -6.57 -10.96
N GLU A 141 8.52 -5.84 -12.05
CA GLU A 141 9.53 -5.37 -13.00
C GLU A 141 10.50 -4.38 -12.36
N THR A 142 10.03 -3.66 -11.33
CA THR A 142 10.79 -2.60 -10.67
C THR A 142 11.31 -3.00 -9.30
N PHE A 143 11.07 -4.22 -8.84
CA PHE A 143 11.51 -4.66 -7.51
C PHE A 143 13.03 -4.62 -7.33
N TYR A 144 13.78 -4.99 -8.37
CA TYR A 144 15.24 -4.97 -8.35
C TYR A 144 15.84 -3.67 -8.91
N ASP A 145 15.00 -2.77 -9.42
CA ASP A 145 15.38 -1.45 -9.88
C ASP A 145 15.19 -0.44 -8.73
N HIS A 146 16.29 0.10 -8.23
CA HIS A 146 16.27 1.01 -7.08
C HIS A 146 15.79 2.40 -7.50
N ARG A 147 14.49 2.53 -7.79
CA ARG A 147 13.87 3.80 -8.19
C ARG A 147 13.91 4.80 -7.03
N MET A 148 14.91 5.68 -7.06
CA MET A 148 15.21 6.62 -5.97
C MET A 148 14.00 7.47 -5.56
N LYS A 149 13.14 7.88 -6.50
CA LYS A 149 11.96 8.71 -6.21
C LYS A 149 10.99 8.05 -5.21
N CYS A 150 10.72 6.76 -5.36
CA CYS A 150 9.78 6.04 -4.51
C CYS A 150 10.33 5.85 -3.10
N THR A 151 11.63 5.57 -3.00
CA THR A 151 12.36 5.48 -1.72
C THR A 151 12.44 6.84 -1.01
N GLU A 152 12.66 7.93 -1.74
CA GLU A 152 12.64 9.29 -1.18
C GLU A 152 11.25 9.68 -0.69
N ALA A 153 10.20 9.35 -1.45
CA ALA A 153 8.83 9.56 -1.02
C ALA A 153 8.50 8.74 0.24
N PHE A 154 8.95 7.47 0.31
CA PHE A 154 8.80 6.65 1.51
C PHE A 154 9.46 7.32 2.72
N ARG A 155 10.72 7.75 2.59
CA ARG A 155 11.45 8.43 3.68
C ARG A 155 10.76 9.68 4.16
N ARG A 156 10.24 10.49 3.23
CA ARG A 156 9.55 11.75 3.57
C ARG A 156 8.26 11.52 4.35
N HIS A 157 7.48 10.52 3.98
CA HIS A 157 6.18 10.27 4.62
C HIS A 157 6.25 9.33 5.82
N CYS A 158 7.25 8.44 5.86
CA CYS A 158 7.30 7.31 6.79
C CYS A 158 8.61 7.19 7.57
N GLY A 159 9.61 8.03 7.30
CA GLY A 159 10.92 7.97 7.92
C GLY A 159 11.79 6.85 7.34
N GLU A 160 12.89 6.53 8.03
CA GLU A 160 13.78 5.45 7.58
C GLU A 160 13.10 4.07 7.66
N PRO A 161 13.36 3.18 6.68
CA PRO A 161 12.80 1.86 6.69
C PRO A 161 13.38 1.03 7.85
N ALA A 162 12.51 0.36 8.59
CA ALA A 162 12.92 -0.66 9.56
C ALA A 162 13.32 -1.97 8.89
N ARG A 163 12.81 -2.21 7.67
CA ARG A 163 13.10 -3.42 6.87
C ARG A 163 13.12 -3.08 5.39
N ASN A 164 14.14 -3.59 4.68
CA ASN A 164 14.18 -3.69 3.23
C ASN A 164 14.05 -5.17 2.83
N TYR A 165 13.23 -5.44 1.82
CA TYR A 165 13.05 -6.76 1.23
C TYR A 165 13.90 -6.87 -0.03
N THR A 166 14.55 -8.02 -0.23
CA THR A 166 15.49 -8.23 -1.34
C THR A 166 15.10 -9.41 -2.22
N ASP A 167 14.03 -10.12 -1.88
CA ASP A 167 13.58 -11.30 -2.61
C ASP A 167 12.04 -11.41 -2.56
N ILE A 168 11.42 -11.55 -3.73
CA ILE A 168 9.98 -11.82 -3.89
C ILE A 168 9.70 -13.20 -4.48
N SER A 169 10.72 -14.06 -4.65
CA SER A 169 10.60 -15.38 -5.27
C SER A 169 9.53 -16.25 -4.61
N GLN A 170 9.40 -16.20 -3.29
CA GLN A 170 8.36 -16.95 -2.57
C GLN A 170 6.97 -16.38 -2.80
N CYS A 171 6.87 -15.06 -3.01
CA CYS A 171 5.63 -14.39 -3.36
C CYS A 171 5.21 -14.74 -4.79
N LEU A 172 6.14 -14.84 -5.74
CA LEU A 172 5.84 -15.21 -7.13
C LEU A 172 5.27 -16.62 -7.29
N LYS A 173 5.59 -17.54 -6.36
CA LYS A 173 5.05 -18.90 -6.36
C LYS A 173 3.56 -18.97 -6.01
N HIS A 174 3.02 -17.93 -5.38
CA HIS A 174 1.60 -17.85 -5.10
C HIS A 174 0.92 -17.12 -6.28
N THR A 175 -0.15 -17.70 -6.82
CA THR A 175 -0.92 -17.10 -7.93
C THR A 175 -2.41 -17.01 -7.62
N ASP A 176 -2.90 -17.82 -6.68
CA ASP A 176 -4.28 -17.80 -6.21
C ASP A 176 -4.42 -16.83 -5.04
N TYR A 177 -4.83 -15.60 -5.36
CA TYR A 177 -5.11 -14.54 -4.39
C TYR A 177 -6.59 -14.13 -4.37
N ASN A 178 -7.42 -14.86 -5.10
CA ASN A 178 -8.85 -14.62 -5.32
C ASN A 178 -9.72 -15.33 -4.27
#